data_AF-A0A920ULB1-F1
#
_entry.id   AF-A0A920ULB1-F1
#
_cell.length_a   1.000
_cell.length_b   1.000
_cell.length_c   1.000
_cell.angle_alpha   90.00
_cell.angle_beta   90.00
_cell.angle_gamma   90.00
#
_symmetry.space_group_name_H-M   'P 1'
#
loop_
_entity.id
_entity.type
_entity.pdbx_description
1 polymer ?
#
loop_
_entity_poly.entity_id
_entity_poly.type
_entity_poly.pdbx_seq_one_letter_code
_entity_poly.pdbx_strand_id
1 'polypeptide(L)'
;MPQCTPTRATLLTGQYPWRTGWVNHWDVPRWGVGYFDWAKYTLFAKGDENRRLRDRHRRKWQINDFRLQPDALKKHGFDDWAVWTGYETGNPPSNERYWDAYIHTRSGSKTYKGEFGPDIYCNFLIDFMKRHRDEPMMLYFPMALTHGPLVPTPASQPTSSRDKLKGMVNNRHTRRATGRRAG
;
A
#
# COMPACT_ATOMS: atom_id res chain seq x y z
N MET A 1 9.91 2.40 19.82
CA MET A 1 9.77 2.42 18.34
C MET A 1 10.98 1.78 17.71
N PRO A 2 10.81 0.73 16.87
CA PRO A 2 10.34 0.90 15.48
C PRO A 2 9.15 0.00 15.02
N GLN A 3 8.06 0.61 14.51
CA GLN A 3 6.84 -0.06 14.00
C GLN A 3 6.26 0.61 12.73
N CYS A 4 5.42 -0.11 11.97
CA CYS A 4 4.90 0.32 10.66
C CYS A 4 4.11 1.65 10.67
N THR A 5 3.14 1.80 11.57
CA THR A 5 2.21 2.94 11.57
C THR A 5 2.90 4.28 11.82
N PRO A 6 3.65 4.46 12.92
CA PRO A 6 4.43 5.67 13.20
C PRO A 6 5.40 6.04 12.08
N THR A 7 6.09 5.07 11.47
CA THR A 7 7.00 5.33 10.35
C THR A 7 6.23 5.86 9.14
N ARG A 8 5.04 5.32 8.83
CA ARG A 8 4.17 5.84 7.76
C ARG A 8 3.70 7.24 8.05
N ALA A 9 3.19 7.49 9.27
CA ALA A 9 2.74 8.83 9.67
C ALA A 9 3.87 9.85 9.55
N THR A 10 5.08 9.48 9.98
CA THR A 10 6.27 10.35 9.90
C THR A 10 6.65 10.63 8.45
N LEU A 11 6.74 9.60 7.61
CA LEU A 11 7.07 9.78 6.20
C LEU A 11 6.04 10.67 5.49
N LEU A 12 4.77 10.49 5.80
CA LEU A 12 3.67 11.16 5.11
C LEU A 12 3.50 12.62 5.51
N THR A 13 3.76 12.94 6.77
CA THR A 13 3.58 14.30 7.31
C THR A 13 4.88 15.09 7.40
N GLY A 14 6.04 14.43 7.31
CA GLY A 14 7.34 15.01 7.66
C GLY A 14 7.51 15.29 9.16
N GLN A 15 6.58 14.83 10.01
CA GLN A 15 6.57 15.11 11.44
C GLN A 15 6.85 13.85 12.26
N TYR A 16 7.72 13.99 13.27
CA TYR A 16 8.01 12.87 14.18
C TYR A 16 6.75 12.35 14.92
N PRO A 17 6.73 11.06 15.32
CA PRO A 17 5.56 10.43 15.93
C PRO A 17 4.97 11.16 17.14
N TRP A 18 5.81 11.77 17.99
CA TRP A 18 5.31 12.51 19.16
C TRP A 18 4.59 13.81 18.81
N ARG A 19 4.84 14.39 17.63
CA ARG A 19 4.10 15.56 17.14
C ARG A 19 2.75 15.19 16.54
N THR A 20 2.66 13.98 15.95
CA THR A 20 1.42 13.48 15.34
C THR A 20 0.57 12.67 16.32
N GLY A 21 1.12 12.22 17.45
CA GLY A 21 0.47 11.30 18.38
C GLY A 21 0.41 9.85 17.87
N TRP A 22 0.87 9.58 16.65
CA TRP A 22 0.90 8.24 16.05
C TRP A 22 2.13 7.46 16.51
N VAL A 23 2.26 7.21 17.82
CA VAL A 23 3.47 6.63 18.43
C VAL A 23 3.51 5.10 18.47
N ASN A 24 2.36 4.44 18.27
CA ASN A 24 2.20 2.97 18.31
C ASN A 24 1.68 2.41 16.98
N HIS A 25 1.80 1.10 16.78
CA HIS A 25 1.06 0.40 15.74
C HIS A 25 -0.43 0.39 16.08
N TRP A 26 -1.26 0.84 15.14
CA TRP A 26 -2.70 1.02 15.38
C TRP A 26 -3.60 0.14 14.50
N ASP A 27 -3.06 -0.46 13.42
CA ASP A 27 -3.81 -1.24 12.41
C ASP A 27 -5.30 -0.86 12.35
N VAL A 28 -5.58 0.39 11.96
CA VAL A 28 -6.87 1.05 12.21
C VAL A 28 -8.09 0.22 11.79
N PRO A 29 -8.09 -0.47 10.62
CA PRO A 29 -9.21 -1.32 10.23
C PRO A 29 -9.49 -2.50 11.17
N ARG A 30 -8.48 -2.93 11.94
CA ARG A 30 -8.57 -4.05 12.89
C ARG A 30 -9.14 -3.61 14.22
N TRP A 31 -8.59 -2.54 14.80
CA TRP A 31 -8.94 -2.17 16.17
C TRP A 31 -9.90 -0.99 16.26
N GLY A 32 -10.20 -0.28 15.17
CA GLY A 32 -11.09 0.88 15.16
C GLY A 32 -10.55 2.08 15.96
N VAL A 33 -9.32 1.97 16.49
CA VAL A 33 -8.66 3.01 17.29
C VAL A 33 -7.72 3.80 16.39
N GLY A 34 -8.20 4.95 15.93
CA GLY A 34 -7.40 5.91 15.19
C GLY A 34 -8.10 6.44 13.95
N TYR A 35 -8.04 7.75 13.77
CA TYR A 35 -8.51 8.43 12.58
C TYR A 35 -7.39 9.33 12.07
N PHE A 36 -6.82 8.95 10.92
CA PHE A 36 -5.81 9.79 10.28
C PHE A 36 -6.49 10.91 9.51
N ASP A 37 -6.68 12.02 10.22
CA ASP A 37 -7.44 13.19 9.77
C ASP A 37 -6.71 13.98 8.68
N TRP A 38 -7.33 14.07 7.50
CA TRP A 38 -6.83 14.81 6.33
C TRP A 38 -6.89 16.33 6.48
N ALA A 39 -7.67 16.84 7.44
CA ALA A 39 -7.70 18.26 7.78
C ALA A 39 -6.55 18.63 8.72
N LYS A 40 -6.17 17.71 9.62
CA LYS A 40 -5.09 17.91 10.60
C LYS A 40 -3.70 17.63 10.01
N TYR A 41 -3.58 16.58 9.20
CA TYR A 41 -2.29 16.13 8.67
C TYR A 41 -2.18 16.47 7.18
N THR A 42 -1.46 17.55 6.88
CA THR A 42 -1.05 17.83 5.51
C THR A 42 0.01 16.83 5.10
N LEU A 43 -0.26 16.11 4.03
CA LEU A 43 0.69 15.16 3.49
C LEU A 43 1.64 15.87 2.54
N PHE A 44 2.90 15.42 2.47
CA PHE A 44 3.82 15.88 1.41
C PHE A 44 3.24 15.64 0.01
N ALA A 45 2.38 14.63 -0.08
CA ALA A 45 1.52 14.37 -1.21
C ALA A 45 0.77 15.65 -1.61
N LYS A 46 0.01 16.29 -0.69
CA LYS A 46 -0.93 17.42 -0.89
C LYS A 46 -0.29 18.77 -1.25
N GLY A 47 0.84 18.75 -1.95
CA GLY A 47 1.50 19.94 -2.49
C GLY A 47 0.56 20.81 -3.32
N ASP A 48 0.98 22.07 -3.44
CA ASP A 48 0.28 23.25 -3.97
C ASP A 48 -0.66 22.96 -5.18
N GLU A 49 -1.90 23.48 -5.14
CA GLU A 49 -2.91 23.25 -6.19
C GLU A 49 -2.49 23.77 -7.56
N ASN A 50 -1.50 24.67 -7.61
CA ASN A 50 -0.90 25.23 -8.83
C ASN A 50 0.29 24.42 -9.35
N ARG A 51 0.83 23.48 -8.56
CA ARG A 51 1.96 22.62 -8.93
C ARG A 51 1.55 21.14 -8.82
N ARG A 52 0.34 20.84 -9.28
CA ARG A 52 -0.25 19.49 -9.32
C ARG A 52 0.68 18.53 -10.04
N LEU A 53 1.53 17.85 -9.27
CA LEU A 53 1.96 16.50 -9.62
C LEU A 53 0.67 15.68 -9.64
N ARG A 54 0.25 15.23 -10.83
CA ARG A 54 -0.92 14.35 -10.99
C ARG A 54 -0.53 13.05 -10.39
N ASP A 55 -0.93 12.87 -9.15
CA ASP A 55 -0.24 11.88 -8.40
C ASP A 55 -0.90 11.33 -7.18
N ARG A 56 -0.58 10.06 -6.95
CA ARG A 56 -0.10 9.45 -5.71
C ARG A 56 -0.72 8.08 -5.64
N HIS A 57 0.10 7.05 -5.82
CA HIS A 57 -0.29 5.66 -5.63
C HIS A 57 -0.14 5.26 -4.15
N ARG A 58 -0.81 4.20 -3.70
CA ARG A 58 -0.60 3.58 -2.38
C ARG A 58 -0.83 2.08 -2.50
N ARG A 59 -0.18 1.30 -1.61
CA ARG A 59 -0.41 -0.16 -1.44
C ARG A 59 -0.87 -0.56 -0.04
N LYS A 60 -0.08 -0.32 1.02
CA LYS A 60 -0.47 -0.65 2.41
C LYS A 60 -0.84 0.62 3.16
N TRP A 61 -2.06 0.70 3.70
CA TRP A 61 -2.55 1.90 4.39
C TRP A 61 -2.56 1.77 5.92
N GLN A 62 -3.52 1.03 6.48
CA GLN A 62 -3.64 0.73 7.93
C GLN A 62 -3.75 1.96 8.88
N ILE A 63 -4.00 3.16 8.35
CA ILE A 63 -4.18 4.39 9.17
C ILE A 63 -5.54 5.06 9.00
N ASN A 64 -6.36 4.59 8.06
CA ASN A 64 -7.81 4.81 8.02
C ASN A 64 -8.52 3.48 7.76
N ASP A 65 -9.78 3.38 8.21
CA ASP A 65 -10.68 2.27 7.87
C ASP A 65 -11.58 2.68 6.69
N PHE A 66 -11.41 2.03 5.55
CA PHE A 66 -12.14 2.38 4.32
C PHE A 66 -13.62 2.01 4.35
N ARG A 67 -14.07 1.19 5.30
CA ARG A 67 -15.50 0.90 5.49
C ARG A 67 -16.23 2.10 6.08
N LEU A 68 -15.53 2.87 6.92
CA LEU A 68 -16.04 4.10 7.52
C LEU A 68 -15.66 5.34 6.68
N GLN A 69 -14.53 5.27 5.98
CA GLN A 69 -13.90 6.40 5.29
C GLN A 69 -13.46 6.00 3.87
N PRO A 70 -14.40 5.64 2.98
CA PRO A 70 -14.07 5.16 1.64
C PRO A 70 -13.28 6.20 0.81
N ASP A 71 -13.53 7.49 1.05
CA ASP A 71 -12.86 8.58 0.34
C ASP A 71 -11.56 9.06 1.00
N ALA A 72 -11.05 8.38 2.04
CA ALA A 72 -9.90 8.86 2.80
C ALA A 72 -8.70 9.18 1.90
N LEU A 73 -8.39 8.30 0.94
CA LEU A 73 -7.26 8.51 0.02
C LEU A 73 -7.44 9.75 -0.85
N LYS A 74 -8.64 9.96 -1.41
CA LYS A 74 -8.97 11.17 -2.17
C LYS A 74 -8.84 12.43 -1.32
N LYS A 75 -9.31 12.41 -0.07
CA LYS A 75 -9.22 13.56 0.85
C LYS A 75 -7.79 13.86 1.30
N HIS A 76 -6.95 12.83 1.37
CA HIS A 76 -5.50 12.92 1.50
C HIS A 76 -4.78 13.35 0.21
N GLY A 77 -5.56 13.58 -0.87
CA GLY A 77 -5.14 14.13 -2.15
C GLY A 77 -4.61 13.10 -3.16
N PHE A 78 -4.89 11.81 -2.99
CA PHE A 78 -4.49 10.75 -3.93
C PHE A 78 -5.49 10.70 -5.09
N ASP A 79 -4.98 10.74 -6.33
CA ASP A 79 -5.83 10.71 -7.53
C ASP A 79 -6.31 9.29 -7.89
N ASP A 80 -5.50 8.26 -7.61
CA ASP A 80 -5.80 6.86 -7.93
C ASP A 80 -5.08 5.89 -6.99
N TRP A 81 -5.65 4.70 -6.73
CA TRP A 81 -5.07 3.76 -5.77
C TRP A 81 -5.50 2.30 -5.97
N ALA A 82 -4.62 1.40 -5.53
CA ALA A 82 -4.90 -0.02 -5.32
C ALA A 82 -4.19 -0.48 -4.05
N VAL A 83 -4.92 -0.46 -2.92
CA VAL A 83 -4.36 -0.70 -1.59
C VAL A 83 -4.90 -1.94 -0.89
N TRP A 84 -4.04 -2.69 -0.23
CA TRP A 84 -4.44 -3.53 0.89
C TRP A 84 -4.85 -2.65 2.08
N THR A 85 -6.04 -2.90 2.60
CA THR A 85 -6.68 -2.06 3.62
C THR A 85 -6.04 -2.26 4.99
N GLY A 86 -5.71 -3.50 5.32
CA GLY A 86 -5.42 -3.97 6.68
C GLY A 86 -6.35 -5.14 7.00
N TYR A 87 -6.26 -5.68 8.20
CA TYR A 87 -7.28 -6.64 8.63
C TYR A 87 -8.51 -5.87 9.11
N GLU A 88 -9.59 -5.89 8.35
CA GLU A 88 -10.88 -5.30 8.70
C GLU A 88 -11.68 -6.24 9.61
N THR A 89 -11.98 -5.78 10.83
CA THR A 89 -12.72 -6.60 11.80
C THR A 89 -14.11 -7.00 11.30
N GLY A 90 -14.38 -8.30 11.22
CA GLY A 90 -15.64 -8.82 10.66
C GLY A 90 -15.62 -9.02 9.14
N ASN A 91 -14.49 -8.80 8.47
CA ASN A 91 -14.30 -9.07 7.04
C ASN A 91 -13.07 -9.98 6.83
N PRO A 92 -13.19 -11.31 7.02
CA PRO A 92 -12.05 -12.24 6.90
C PRO A 92 -11.24 -12.13 5.60
N PRO A 93 -11.85 -11.93 4.40
CA PRO A 93 -11.11 -11.69 3.16
C PRO A 93 -10.05 -10.58 3.24
N SER A 94 -10.29 -9.54 4.03
CA SER A 94 -9.35 -8.42 4.20
C SER A 94 -7.99 -8.83 4.79
N ASN A 95 -7.88 -10.00 5.44
CA ASN A 95 -6.60 -10.49 5.93
C ASN A 95 -5.62 -10.84 4.78
N GLU A 96 -6.17 -11.14 3.60
CA GLU A 96 -5.43 -11.66 2.47
C GLU A 96 -4.77 -10.53 1.66
N ARG A 97 -3.45 -10.43 1.77
CA ARG A 97 -2.62 -9.41 1.09
C ARG A 97 -1.79 -9.94 -0.08
N TYR A 98 -1.73 -11.26 -0.21
CA TYR A 98 -0.87 -11.97 -1.16
C TYR A 98 -1.68 -12.80 -2.14
N TRP A 99 -2.18 -13.97 -1.77
CA TRP A 99 -3.08 -14.76 -2.62
C TRP A 99 -4.52 -14.43 -2.27
N ASP A 100 -5.41 -14.48 -3.27
CA ASP A 100 -6.80 -14.03 -3.11
C ASP A 100 -6.86 -12.61 -2.53
N ALA A 101 -6.00 -11.73 -3.05
CA ALA A 101 -5.71 -10.46 -2.41
C ALA A 101 -6.96 -9.57 -2.31
N TYR A 102 -7.24 -9.06 -1.12
CA TYR A 102 -8.30 -8.08 -0.88
C TYR A 102 -7.77 -6.67 -1.03
N ILE A 103 -8.25 -5.97 -2.06
CA ILE A 103 -7.69 -4.69 -2.48
C ILE A 103 -8.81 -3.66 -2.59
N HIS A 104 -8.58 -2.50 -1.98
CA HIS A 104 -9.40 -1.31 -2.11
C HIS A 104 -8.90 -0.43 -3.24
N THR A 105 -9.83 -0.05 -4.11
CA THR A 105 -9.63 0.79 -5.30
C THR A 105 -10.67 1.90 -5.31
N ARG A 106 -10.64 2.78 -6.32
CA ARG A 106 -11.69 3.79 -6.51
C ARG A 106 -13.09 3.21 -6.70
N SER A 107 -13.22 1.99 -7.20
CA SER A 107 -14.50 1.29 -7.33
C SER A 107 -14.91 0.54 -6.05
N GLY A 108 -14.18 0.73 -4.94
CA GLY A 108 -14.39 0.01 -3.69
C GLY A 108 -13.44 -1.17 -3.49
N SER A 109 -13.70 -1.93 -2.44
CA SER A 109 -12.88 -3.06 -2.01
C SER A 109 -13.41 -4.38 -2.58
N LYS A 110 -12.51 -5.22 -3.11
CA LYS A 110 -12.86 -6.57 -3.58
C LYS A 110 -11.70 -7.55 -3.44
N THR A 111 -12.04 -8.84 -3.45
CA THR A 111 -11.08 -9.95 -3.54
C THR A 111 -10.74 -10.23 -5.00
N TYR A 112 -9.45 -10.35 -5.29
CA TYR A 112 -8.92 -10.77 -6.59
C TYR A 112 -8.51 -12.24 -6.49
N LYS A 113 -9.46 -13.14 -6.80
CA LYS A 113 -9.30 -14.59 -6.60
C LYS A 113 -8.21 -15.16 -7.51
N GLY A 114 -7.33 -15.98 -6.95
CA GLY A 114 -6.23 -16.63 -7.66
C GLY A 114 -5.13 -15.66 -8.12
N GLU A 115 -5.22 -14.38 -7.78
CA GLU A 115 -4.23 -13.38 -8.16
C GLU A 115 -3.27 -13.07 -7.00
N PHE A 116 -2.04 -12.71 -7.37
CA PHE A 116 -1.00 -12.33 -6.42
C PHE A 116 -0.97 -10.81 -6.24
N GLY A 117 -1.35 -10.33 -5.04
CA GLY A 117 -1.45 -8.91 -4.68
C GLY A 117 -0.26 -8.06 -5.13
N PRO A 118 1.00 -8.43 -4.82
CA PRO A 118 2.18 -7.73 -5.30
C PRO A 118 2.22 -7.47 -6.81
N ASP A 119 1.69 -8.38 -7.61
CA ASP A 119 1.64 -8.27 -9.07
C ASP A 119 0.50 -7.34 -9.50
N ILE A 120 -0.68 -7.43 -8.87
CA ILE A 120 -1.81 -6.50 -9.10
C ILE A 120 -1.36 -5.06 -8.88
N TYR A 121 -0.74 -4.79 -7.73
CA TYR A 121 -0.25 -3.46 -7.41
C TYR A 121 0.87 -3.00 -8.37
N CYS A 122 1.65 -3.92 -8.95
CA CYS A 122 2.75 -3.59 -9.89
C CYS A 122 2.17 -3.24 -11.26
N ASN A 123 1.26 -4.08 -11.76
CA ASN A 123 0.57 -3.86 -13.02
C ASN A 123 -0.22 -2.54 -12.97
N PHE A 124 -0.94 -2.30 -11.87
CA PHE A 124 -1.66 -1.04 -11.67
C PHE A 124 -0.73 0.18 -11.76
N LEU A 125 0.45 0.12 -11.13
CA LEU A 125 1.43 1.21 -11.18
C LEU A 125 1.96 1.42 -12.60
N ILE A 126 2.32 0.34 -13.28
CA ILE A 126 2.81 0.37 -14.67
C ILE A 126 1.76 0.98 -15.59
N ASP A 127 0.49 0.60 -15.43
CA ASP A 127 -0.59 1.13 -16.25
C ASP A 127 -0.90 2.60 -15.93
N PHE A 128 -0.77 3.01 -14.66
CA PHE A 128 -0.83 4.43 -14.29
C PHE A 128 0.29 5.24 -14.98
N MET A 129 1.53 4.76 -14.90
CA MET A 129 2.69 5.41 -15.54
C MET A 129 2.53 5.50 -17.06
N LYS A 130 1.96 4.48 -17.71
CA LYS A 130 1.68 4.50 -19.15
C LYS A 130 0.61 5.54 -19.50
N ARG A 131 -0.46 5.63 -18.72
CA ARG A 131 -1.58 6.58 -18.94
C ARG A 131 -1.17 8.03 -18.74
N HIS A 132 -0.25 8.30 -17.82
CA HIS A 132 0.20 9.65 -17.46
C HIS A 132 1.64 9.94 -17.90
N ARG A 133 2.14 9.24 -18.92
CA ARG A 133 3.54 9.25 -19.35
C ARG A 133 4.13 10.64 -19.64
N ASP A 134 3.29 11.59 -20.04
CA ASP A 134 3.68 12.95 -20.45
C ASP A 134 3.38 14.00 -19.36
N GLU A 135 2.97 13.55 -18.16
CA GLU A 135 2.59 14.41 -17.05
C GLU A 135 3.54 14.23 -15.85
N PRO A 136 3.81 15.29 -15.05
CA PRO A 136 4.57 15.18 -13.83
C PRO A 136 3.96 14.20 -12.81
N MET A 137 4.73 13.12 -12.63
CA MET A 137 4.68 11.99 -11.71
C MET A 137 5.13 12.18 -10.25
N MET A 138 4.49 11.57 -9.26
CA MET A 138 5.15 11.12 -8.02
C MET A 138 4.71 9.63 -7.82
N LEU A 139 5.28 8.79 -6.97
CA LEU A 139 4.67 7.45 -6.78
C LEU A 139 4.96 7.01 -5.35
N TYR A 140 3.92 6.89 -4.52
CA TYR A 140 4.09 6.34 -3.18
C TYR A 140 3.83 4.83 -3.17
N PHE A 141 4.91 4.05 -3.15
CA PHE A 141 4.84 2.61 -3.41
C PHE A 141 5.26 1.74 -2.20
N PRO A 142 4.48 1.75 -1.09
CA PRO A 142 4.84 0.98 0.09
C PRO A 142 4.50 -0.51 -0.07
N MET A 143 5.46 -1.29 -0.57
CA MET A 143 5.33 -2.74 -0.78
C MET A 143 4.83 -3.49 0.48
N ALA A 144 3.88 -4.40 0.30
CA ALA A 144 3.47 -5.34 1.36
C ALA A 144 4.54 -6.43 1.59
N LEU A 145 5.21 -6.86 0.51
CA LEU A 145 6.40 -7.71 0.60
C LEU A 145 7.52 -7.01 1.39
N THR A 146 8.26 -7.69 2.24
CA THR A 146 8.25 -9.14 2.52
C THR A 146 7.56 -9.50 3.83
N HIS A 147 6.64 -8.64 4.30
CA HIS A 147 5.99 -8.82 5.60
C HIS A 147 5.30 -10.18 5.69
N GLY A 148 5.30 -10.80 6.86
CA GLY A 148 4.55 -12.04 7.08
C GLY A 148 3.07 -11.91 6.68
N PRO A 149 2.41 -13.02 6.27
CA PRO A 149 2.91 -14.39 6.27
C PRO A 149 3.90 -14.71 5.13
N LEU A 150 4.72 -15.75 5.30
CA LEU A 150 5.58 -16.26 4.23
C LEU A 150 4.78 -17.16 3.29
N VAL A 151 4.70 -16.77 2.02
CA VAL A 151 3.90 -17.43 0.99
C VAL A 151 4.74 -17.79 -0.23
N PRO A 152 4.37 -18.82 -1.00
CA PRO A 152 4.94 -19.00 -2.34
C PRO A 152 4.59 -17.80 -3.21
N THR A 153 5.52 -17.37 -4.06
CA THR A 153 5.27 -16.41 -5.13
C THR A 153 4.95 -17.16 -6.43
N PRO A 154 4.25 -16.55 -7.41
CA PRO A 154 3.94 -17.20 -8.68
C PRO A 154 5.18 -17.73 -9.43
N ALA A 155 6.34 -17.10 -9.23
CA ALA A 155 7.60 -17.45 -9.88
C ALA A 155 8.46 -18.45 -9.09
N SER A 156 8.00 -18.95 -7.94
CA SER A 156 8.79 -19.80 -7.04
C SER A 156 8.07 -21.10 -6.69
N GLN A 157 8.82 -22.19 -6.60
CA GLN A 157 8.35 -23.46 -6.01
C GLN A 157 9.12 -23.74 -4.71
N PRO A 158 8.76 -23.09 -3.59
CA PRO A 158 9.53 -23.19 -2.36
C PRO A 158 9.25 -24.51 -1.63
N THR A 159 10.31 -25.16 -1.16
CA THR A 159 10.22 -26.38 -0.32
C THR A 159 10.38 -26.08 1.17
N SER A 160 10.77 -24.85 1.54
CA SER A 160 10.94 -24.42 2.93
C SER A 160 10.48 -22.97 3.16
N SER A 161 10.33 -22.57 4.42
CA SER A 161 10.06 -21.17 4.80
C SER A 161 11.18 -20.21 4.37
N ARG A 162 12.45 -20.66 4.39
CA ARG A 162 13.57 -19.87 3.86
C ARG A 162 13.42 -19.64 2.37
N ASP A 163 12.95 -20.63 1.62
CA ASP A 163 12.76 -20.49 0.17
C ASP A 163 11.54 -19.63 -0.17
N LYS A 164 10.47 -19.69 0.63
CA LYS A 164 9.36 -18.72 0.54
C LYS A 164 9.87 -17.30 0.72
N LEU A 165 10.66 -17.04 1.77
CA LEU A 165 11.25 -15.73 2.00
C LEU A 165 12.16 -15.30 0.83
N LYS A 166 13.05 -16.17 0.35
CA LYS A 166 13.88 -15.88 -0.84
C LYS A 166 13.01 -15.55 -2.06
N GLY A 167 11.94 -16.30 -2.30
CA GLY A 167 10.99 -16.05 -3.38
C GLY A 167 10.33 -14.68 -3.25
N MET A 168 9.85 -14.34 -2.04
CA MET A 168 9.23 -13.05 -1.74
C MET A 168 10.21 -11.87 -1.90
N VAL A 169 11.47 -12.04 -1.51
CA VAL A 169 12.54 -11.04 -1.73
C VAL A 169 12.85 -10.90 -3.22
N ASN A 170 12.91 -12.02 -3.95
CA ASN A 170 13.32 -12.07 -5.34
C ASN A 170 12.16 -12.05 -6.34
N ASN A 171 10.93 -11.71 -5.91
CA ASN A 171 9.74 -11.83 -6.74
C ASN A 171 9.95 -11.11 -8.09
N ARG A 172 9.94 -11.88 -9.20
CA ARG A 172 10.49 -11.45 -10.50
C ARG A 172 9.78 -10.25 -11.11
N HIS A 173 8.52 -9.98 -10.74
CA HIS A 173 7.78 -8.83 -11.27
C HIS A 173 8.38 -7.48 -10.85
N THR A 174 9.00 -7.39 -9.66
CA THR A 174 9.72 -6.18 -9.23
C THR A 174 11.07 -6.00 -9.94
N ARG A 175 11.70 -7.11 -10.36
CA ARG A 175 12.97 -7.09 -11.11
C ARG A 175 12.78 -6.76 -12.59
N ARG A 176 11.70 -7.24 -13.25
CA ARG A 176 11.40 -6.88 -14.65
C ARG A 176 11.04 -5.41 -14.81
N ALA A 177 10.27 -4.85 -13.87
CA ALA A 177 9.92 -3.42 -13.88
C ALA A 177 11.13 -2.48 -13.75
N THR A 178 12.24 -2.98 -13.17
CA THR A 178 13.49 -2.22 -12.97
C THR A 178 14.59 -2.58 -13.98
N GLY A 179 14.28 -3.38 -15.01
CA GLY A 179 15.21 -3.73 -16.08
C GLY A 179 16.40 -4.63 -15.67
N ARG A 180 16.50 -5.07 -14.41
CA ARG A 180 17.60 -5.95 -13.97
C ARG A 180 17.27 -7.40 -14.33
N ARG A 181 17.84 -7.85 -15.46
CA ARG A 181 18.00 -9.28 -15.76
C ARG A 181 18.88 -9.88 -14.66
N ALA A 182 18.43 -10.98 -14.06
CA ALA A 182 19.28 -11.78 -13.18
C ALA A 182 20.37 -12.41 -14.06
N GLY A 183 21.62 -12.00 -13.84
CA GLY A 183 22.78 -12.83 -14.17
C GLY A 183 22.94 -13.94 -13.14
#